data_AF-A0A1M7FJP6-F1
#
_entry.id   AF-A0A1M7FJP6-F1
#
_cell.length_a   1.000
_cell.length_b   1.000
_cell.length_c   1.000
_cell.angle_alpha   90.00
_cell.angle_beta   90.00
_cell.angle_gamma   90.00
#
_symmetry.space_group_name_H-M   'P 1'
#
loop_
_entity.id
_entity.type
_entity.pdbx_description
1 polymer ?
#
loop_
_entity_poly.entity_id
_entity_poly.type
_entity_poly.pdbx_seq_one_letter_code
_entity_poly.pdbx_strand_id
1 'polypeptide(L)'
;MTNKPNRRKTRANTLATLHKVYTQQSVEFREQVCKECKWSVPTFYRKMRLKDVLDDDTDTYIPSLSNAEKEKIEAIFAEVYKKSWNRAVRSTKNKASLNK
;
A
#
# COMPACT_ATOMS: atom_id res chain seq x y z
N MET A 1 13.62 35.95 29.26
CA MET A 1 12.26 35.86 28.66
C MET A 1 12.39 35.34 27.24
N THR A 2 12.23 34.04 27.00
CA THR A 2 12.32 33.47 25.64
C THR A 2 10.93 33.43 25.01
N ASN A 3 10.65 34.38 24.11
CA ASN A 3 9.43 34.40 23.31
C ASN A 3 9.42 33.17 22.37
N LYS A 4 8.59 32.16 22.67
CA LYS A 4 8.40 31.02 21.75
C LYS A 4 7.70 31.54 20.49
N PRO A 5 8.23 31.29 19.28
CA PRO A 5 7.61 31.77 18.05
C PRO A 5 6.21 31.14 17.92
N ASN A 6 5.21 31.99 17.70
CA ASN A 6 3.83 31.61 17.47
C ASN A 6 3.73 30.81 16.16
N ARG A 7 3.87 29.48 16.24
CA ARG A 7 3.74 28.61 15.06
C ARG A 7 2.27 28.60 14.64
N ARG A 8 1.99 29.19 13.48
CA ARG A 8 0.67 29.08 12.83
C ARG A 8 0.30 27.60 12.68
N LYS A 9 -0.90 27.25 13.10
CA LYS A 9 -1.46 25.90 12.98
C LYS A 9 -1.75 25.62 11.51
N THR A 10 -0.84 24.93 10.82
CA THR A 10 -1.00 24.56 9.41
C THR A 10 -1.73 23.23 9.27
N ARG A 11 -2.45 23.06 8.15
CA ARG A 11 -3.12 21.79 7.78
C ARG A 11 -2.63 21.35 6.40
N ALA A 12 -2.48 20.04 6.21
CA ALA A 12 -2.12 19.47 4.92
C ALA A 12 -3.24 19.68 3.90
N ASN A 13 -2.87 20.05 2.68
CA ASN A 13 -3.82 20.10 1.56
C ASN A 13 -4.18 18.67 1.09
N THR A 14 -5.21 18.55 0.26
CA THR A 14 -5.71 17.25 -0.20
C THR A 14 -4.64 16.45 -0.96
N LEU A 15 -3.85 17.10 -1.80
CA LEU A 15 -2.77 16.45 -2.55
C LEU A 15 -1.72 15.86 -1.59
N ALA A 16 -1.27 16.63 -0.59
CA ALA A 16 -0.32 16.19 0.41
C ALA A 16 -0.84 15.00 1.23
N THR A 17 -2.13 15.01 1.60
CA THR A 17 -2.78 13.88 2.26
C THR A 17 -2.79 12.63 1.39
N LEU A 18 -3.22 12.75 0.13
CA LEU A 18 -3.32 11.61 -0.79
C LEU A 18 -1.94 11.01 -1.10
N HIS A 19 -0.94 11.85 -1.36
CA HIS A 19 0.43 11.41 -1.56
C HIS A 19 0.98 10.63 -0.34
N LYS A 20 0.69 11.11 0.88
CA LYS A 20 1.02 10.39 2.11
C LYS A 20 0.33 9.02 2.18
N VAL A 21 -0.94 8.94 1.80
CA VAL A 21 -1.67 7.65 1.78
C VAL A 21 -1.04 6.68 0.79
N TYR A 22 -0.72 7.10 -0.44
CA TYR A 22 -0.10 6.23 -1.44
C TYR A 22 1.29 5.74 -1.03
N THR A 23 2.13 6.63 -0.50
CA THR A 23 3.48 6.26 -0.04
C THR A 23 3.45 5.30 1.15
N GLN A 24 2.47 5.42 2.05
CA GLN A 24 2.28 4.49 3.16
C GLN A 24 1.67 3.16 2.70
N GLN A 25 0.77 3.20 1.72
CA GLN A 25 0.08 2.02 1.20
C GLN A 25 1.06 1.00 0.61
N SER A 26 2.05 1.44 -0.16
CA SER A 26 3.03 0.54 -0.77
C SER A 26 3.90 -0.17 0.26
N VAL A 27 4.27 0.54 1.34
CA VAL A 27 5.02 -0.01 2.47
C VAL A 27 4.17 -1.04 3.22
N GLU A 28 2.93 -0.70 3.56
CA GLU A 28 2.00 -1.57 4.28
C GLU A 28 1.69 -2.84 3.48
N PHE A 29 1.45 -2.71 2.17
CA PHE A 29 1.24 -3.86 1.28
C PHE A 29 2.41 -4.82 1.30
N ARG A 30 3.64 -4.31 1.11
CA ARG A 30 4.86 -5.15 1.14
C ARG A 30 5.02 -5.87 2.48
N GLU A 31 4.82 -5.16 3.58
CA GLU A 31 4.95 -5.74 4.93
C GLU A 31 3.95 -6.86 5.18
N GLN A 32 2.68 -6.67 4.78
CA GLN A 32 1.67 -7.71 4.92
C GLN A 32 1.95 -8.93 4.04
N VAL A 33 2.36 -8.73 2.78
CA VAL A 33 2.76 -9.85 1.91
C VAL A 33 3.95 -10.61 2.50
N CYS A 34 4.97 -9.90 2.99
CA CYS A 34 6.12 -10.55 3.63
C CYS A 34 5.71 -11.38 4.85
N LYS A 35 4.81 -10.84 5.69
CA LYS A 35 4.30 -11.52 6.88
C LYS A 35 3.50 -12.78 6.52
N GLU A 36 2.48 -12.65 5.68
CA GLU A 36 1.53 -13.73 5.39
C GLU A 36 2.14 -14.82 4.49
N CYS A 37 2.98 -14.45 3.53
CA CYS A 37 3.70 -15.40 2.67
C CYS A 37 5.02 -15.89 3.29
N LYS A 38 5.38 -15.45 4.50
CA LYS A 38 6.64 -15.76 5.19
C LYS A 38 7.88 -15.42 4.35
N TRP A 39 7.82 -14.33 3.60
CA TRP A 39 8.93 -13.87 2.78
C TRP A 39 9.77 -12.84 3.54
N SER A 40 11.07 -12.83 3.26
CA SER A 40 11.93 -11.70 3.59
C SER A 40 11.71 -10.57 2.59
N VAL A 41 12.07 -9.34 2.95
CA VAL A 41 12.02 -8.18 2.04
C VAL A 41 12.81 -8.42 0.73
N PRO A 42 14.03 -9.01 0.75
CA PRO A 42 14.72 -9.42 -0.47
C PRO A 42 13.94 -10.43 -1.32
N THR A 43 13.30 -11.43 -0.70
CA THR A 43 12.49 -12.42 -1.42
C THR A 43 11.28 -11.78 -2.09
N PHE A 44 10.60 -10.85 -1.41
CA PHE A 44 9.50 -10.08 -2.00
C PHE A 44 9.95 -9.39 -3.29
N TYR A 45 11.04 -8.62 -3.24
CA TYR A 45 11.52 -7.91 -4.42
C TYR A 45 12.04 -8.83 -5.52
N ARG A 46 12.62 -9.99 -5.17
CA ARG A 46 13.01 -11.01 -6.14
C ARG A 46 11.78 -11.56 -6.87
N LYS A 47 10.79 -12.05 -6.11
CA LYS A 47 9.54 -12.62 -6.65
C LYS A 47 8.77 -11.62 -7.51
N MET A 48 8.68 -10.36 -7.08
CA MET A 48 8.03 -9.27 -7.83
C MET A 48 8.62 -9.05 -9.24
N ARG A 49 9.90 -9.39 -9.46
CA ARG A 49 10.56 -9.25 -10.77
C ARG A 49 10.54 -10.51 -11.61
N LEU A 50 10.12 -11.65 -11.05
CA LEU A 50 9.99 -12.88 -11.81
C LEU A 50 8.84 -12.74 -12.81
N LYS A 51 8.96 -13.46 -13.91
CA LYS A 51 7.93 -13.58 -14.93
C LYS A 51 7.50 -15.03 -15.01
N ASP A 52 6.26 -15.24 -15.40
CA ASP A 52 5.80 -16.55 -15.80
C ASP A 52 6.53 -16.94 -17.10
N VAL A 53 6.88 -18.22 -17.23
CA VAL A 53 7.72 -18.74 -18.32
C VAL A 53 6.85 -19.60 -19.23
N LEU A 54 6.96 -19.40 -20.54
CA LEU A 54 6.30 -20.27 -21.50
C LEU A 54 7.05 -21.61 -21.56
N ASP A 55 6.32 -22.70 -21.45
CA ASP A 55 6.82 -24.06 -21.66
C ASP A 55 6.74 -24.40 -23.15
N ASP A 56 7.89 -24.59 -23.79
CA ASP A 56 8.02 -24.84 -25.22
C ASP A 56 7.35 -26.16 -25.65
N ASP A 57 7.23 -27.14 -24.74
CA ASP A 57 6.66 -28.46 -25.06
C ASP A 57 5.13 -28.47 -24.94
N THR A 58 4.57 -27.68 -24.02
CA THR A 58 3.13 -27.67 -23.73
C THR A 58 2.39 -26.44 -24.25
N ASP A 59 3.12 -25.40 -24.71
CA ASP A 59 2.59 -24.08 -25.07
C ASP A 59 1.76 -23.47 -23.91
N THR A 60 2.14 -23.75 -22.66
CA THR A 60 1.48 -23.24 -21.46
C THR A 60 2.42 -22.41 -20.58
N TYR A 61 1.85 -21.49 -19.80
CA TYR A 61 2.63 -20.67 -18.88
C TYR A 61 2.85 -21.38 -17.53
N ILE A 62 4.12 -21.53 -17.15
CA ILE A 62 4.54 -21.96 -15.82
C ILE A 62 4.57 -20.73 -14.89
N PRO A 63 3.71 -20.69 -13.87
CA PRO A 63 3.61 -19.53 -13.00
C PRO A 63 4.79 -19.43 -12.03
N SER A 64 5.31 -18.22 -11.86
CA SER A 64 6.41 -17.88 -10.94
C SER A 64 5.98 -17.83 -9.46
N LEU A 65 4.67 -17.78 -9.21
CA LEU A 65 4.02 -17.81 -7.91
C LEU A 65 3.03 -18.97 -7.84
N SER A 66 2.95 -19.61 -6.68
CA SER A 66 1.92 -20.62 -6.41
C SER A 66 0.52 -20.01 -6.34
N ASN A 67 -0.51 -20.81 -6.57
CA ASN A 67 -1.91 -20.35 -6.48
C ASN A 67 -2.23 -19.77 -5.08
N ALA A 68 -1.76 -20.42 -4.02
CA ALA A 68 -1.95 -19.94 -2.64
C ALA A 68 -1.29 -18.57 -2.40
N GLU A 69 -0.09 -18.33 -2.96
CA GLU A 69 0.56 -17.02 -2.90
C GLU A 69 -0.27 -15.96 -3.64
N LYS A 70 -0.75 -16.28 -4.84
CA LYS A 70 -1.58 -15.36 -5.65
C LYS A 70 -2.84 -14.94 -4.91
N GLU A 71 -3.64 -15.90 -4.45
CA GLU A 71 -4.87 -15.65 -3.69
C GLU A 71 -4.61 -14.80 -2.44
N LYS A 72 -3.52 -15.12 -1.72
CA LYS A 72 -3.14 -14.37 -0.52
C LYS A 72 -2.74 -12.93 -0.84
N ILE A 73 -1.95 -12.72 -1.89
CA ILE A 73 -1.51 -11.39 -2.33
C ILE A 73 -2.71 -10.52 -2.76
N GLU A 74 -3.65 -11.08 -3.50
CA GLU A 74 -4.88 -10.38 -3.92
C GLU A 74 -5.75 -9.98 -2.74
N ALA A 75 -5.95 -10.89 -1.78
CA ALA A 75 -6.69 -10.61 -0.55
C ALA A 75 -6.05 -9.48 0.27
N ILE A 76 -4.72 -9.52 0.42
CA ILE A 76 -3.95 -8.46 1.11
C ILE A 76 -4.10 -7.13 0.38
N PHE A 77 -4.02 -7.13 -0.95
CA PHE A 77 -4.19 -5.91 -1.73
C PHE A 77 -5.57 -5.27 -1.48
N ALA A 78 -6.64 -6.06 -1.52
CA ALA A 78 -8.00 -5.57 -1.27
C ALA A 78 -8.14 -4.98 0.14
N GLU A 79 -7.59 -5.65 1.16
CA GLU A 79 -7.63 -5.16 2.55
C GLU A 79 -6.88 -3.84 2.71
N VAL A 80 -5.65 -3.78 2.22
CA VAL A 80 -4.80 -2.58 2.32
C VAL A 80 -5.42 -1.43 1.55
N TYR A 81 -5.98 -1.67 0.36
CA TYR A 81 -6.68 -0.66 -0.41
C TYR A 81 -7.88 -0.08 0.34
N LYS A 82 -8.73 -0.93 0.90
CA LYS A 82 -9.89 -0.52 1.71
C LYS A 82 -9.46 0.32 2.91
N LYS A 83 -8.40 -0.08 3.61
CA LYS A 83 -7.83 0.67 4.74
C LYS A 83 -7.29 2.03 4.31
N SER A 84 -6.54 2.09 3.21
CA SER A 84 -6.02 3.33 2.62
C SER A 84 -7.13 4.29 2.21
N TRP A 85 -8.17 3.78 1.55
CA TRP A 85 -9.33 4.58 1.16
C TRP A 85 -10.01 5.22 2.36
N ASN A 86 -10.21 4.46 3.44
CA ASN A 86 -10.78 4.98 4.68
C ASN A 86 -9.93 6.11 5.30
N ARG A 87 -8.59 6.02 5.23
CA ARG A 87 -7.68 7.09 5.68
C ARG A 87 -7.83 8.35 4.82
N ALA A 88 -7.92 8.19 3.50
CA ALA A 88 -8.09 9.30 2.57
C ALA A 88 -9.44 10.03 2.79
N VAL A 89 -10.54 9.28 2.89
CA VAL A 89 -11.90 9.85 3.03
C VAL A 89 -12.16 10.44 4.42
N ARG A 90 -11.65 9.86 5.51
CA ARG A 90 -11.77 10.47 6.85
C ARG A 90 -11.06 11.82 6.91
N SER A 91 -9.93 11.96 6.23
CA SER A 91 -9.22 13.24 6.13
C SER A 91 -10.00 14.30 5.34
N THR A 92 -10.90 13.92 4.44
CA THR A 92 -11.73 14.87 3.68
C THR A 92 -13.03 15.22 4.41
N LYS A 93 -13.68 14.25 5.08
CA LYS A 93 -14.95 14.48 5.81
C LYS A 93 -14.82 15.38 7.05
N ASN A 94 -13.69 15.34 7.76
CA ASN A 94 -13.41 16.28 8.87
C ASN A 94 -13.35 17.77 8.42
N LYS A 95 -13.37 18.05 7.11
CA LYS A 95 -13.47 19.41 6.55
C LYS A 95 -14.91 19.90 6.37
N ALA A 96 -15.88 19.01 6.20
CA ALA A 96 -17.27 19.42 5.94
C ALA A 96 -17.99 19.93 7.20
N SER A 97 -17.57 19.49 8.39
CA SER A 97 -18.18 19.87 9.68
C SER A 97 -17.52 21.06 10.37
N LEU A 98 -16.48 21.68 9.78
CA LEU A 98 -15.82 22.87 10.32
C LEU A 98 -16.15 24.16 9.57
N ASN A 99 -17.02 24.08 8.55
CA ASN A 99 -17.50 25.21 7.74
C ASN A 99 -19.01 25.45 7.92
N LYS A 100 -19.60 25.01 9.04
CA LYS A 100 -20.95 25.41 9.47
C LYS A 100 -20.86 26.13 10.80
#